data_AF-A0A1X7UX81-F1
#
_entry.id   AF-A0A1X7UX81-F1
#
_cell.length_a   1.000
_cell.length_b   1.000
_cell.length_c   1.000
_cell.angle_alpha   90.00
_cell.angle_beta   90.00
_cell.angle_gamma   90.00
#
_symmetry.space_group_name_H-M   'P 1'
#
loop_
_entity.id
_entity.type
_entity.pdbx_description
1 polymer ?
#
loop_
_entity_poly.entity_id
_entity_poly.type
_entity_poly.pdbx_seq_one_letter_code
_entity_poly.pdbx_strand_id
1 'polypeptide(L)'
;MATKPSSSSSPGLLKLEEQLTCPVCLDHYTNPKTLPCLHSFCEHCLEGLPLDKKNETYYLSCPTCRHCTGLPEEGAGAFPVAFTLNNLKEIYSLMKKVADPQQVTCDNCATANSTVYCKDCIKFMCSDCISMHKKWSDFSNHQLTSLDEVTASDVSSTSQLLAPAKQEVPLICPIQ
;
A
#
# COMPACT_ATOMS: atom_id res chain seq x y z
N MET A 1 16.59 18.60 29.58
CA MET A 1 15.56 18.03 28.69
C MET A 1 16.24 17.66 27.38
N ALA A 2 16.45 16.38 27.13
CA ALA A 2 16.95 15.88 25.84
C ALA A 2 15.82 15.08 25.21
N THR A 3 15.28 15.61 24.11
CA THR A 3 14.34 14.92 23.22
C THR A 3 15.05 13.70 22.64
N LYS A 4 14.59 12.49 22.98
CA LYS A 4 15.04 11.25 22.33
C LYS A 4 14.38 11.15 20.95
N PRO A 5 15.11 10.79 19.89
CA PRO A 5 14.50 10.53 18.59
C PRO A 5 13.77 9.19 18.66
N SER A 6 12.45 9.21 18.50
CA SER A 6 11.56 8.05 18.45
C SER A 6 11.26 7.71 16.99
N SER A 7 12.18 7.02 16.32
CA SER A 7 11.90 6.34 15.04
C SER A 7 13.03 5.38 14.65
N SER A 8 13.29 4.35 15.45
CA SER A 8 14.09 3.21 14.97
C SER A 8 13.18 2.25 14.21
N SER A 9 12.76 2.65 13.00
CA SER A 9 12.08 1.73 12.07
C SER A 9 12.98 0.53 11.84
N SER A 10 12.44 -0.69 11.97
CA SER A 10 13.22 -1.90 11.72
C SER A 10 13.70 -1.92 10.25
N PRO A 11 14.87 -2.52 9.93
CA PRO A 11 15.38 -2.57 8.56
C PRO A 11 14.40 -3.17 7.53
N GLY A 12 13.53 -4.10 7.98
CA GLY A 12 12.48 -4.67 7.13
C GLY A 12 11.35 -3.68 6.81
N LEU A 13 11.00 -2.79 7.73
CA LEU A 13 9.95 -1.79 7.53
C LEU A 13 10.39 -0.71 6.53
N LEU A 14 11.67 -0.29 6.59
CA LEU A 14 12.25 0.66 5.63
C LEU A 14 12.27 0.09 4.20
N LYS A 15 12.66 -1.17 4.05
CA LYS A 15 12.68 -1.83 2.73
C LYS A 15 11.28 -1.97 2.12
N LEU A 16 10.26 -2.17 2.95
CA LEU A 16 8.86 -2.22 2.48
C LEU A 16 8.35 -0.82 2.11
N GLU A 17 8.71 0.21 2.87
CA GLU A 17 8.39 1.62 2.57
C GLU A 17 8.93 2.05 1.20
N GLU A 18 10.17 1.67 0.88
CA GLU A 18 10.78 1.92 -0.43
C GLU A 18 9.96 1.27 -1.57
N GLN A 19 9.44 0.05 -1.37
CA GLN A 19 8.60 -0.64 -2.36
C GLN A 19 7.22 -0.01 -2.55
N LEU A 20 6.79 0.81 -1.59
CA LEU A 20 5.49 1.50 -1.61
C LEU A 20 5.59 2.95 -2.08
N THR A 21 6.79 3.41 -2.40
CA THR A 21 7.07 4.77 -2.84
C THR A 21 7.03 4.87 -4.36
N CYS A 22 6.25 5.83 -4.86
CA CYS A 22 6.18 6.14 -6.28
C CYS A 22 7.49 6.82 -6.71
N PRO A 23 8.16 6.35 -7.78
CA PRO A 23 9.44 6.92 -8.22
C PRO A 23 9.32 8.31 -8.88
N VAL A 24 8.09 8.81 -9.10
CA VAL A 24 7.84 10.12 -9.73
C VAL A 24 7.63 11.20 -8.69
N CYS A 25 6.64 11.03 -7.79
CA CYS A 25 6.38 12.01 -6.73
C CYS A 25 7.21 11.79 -5.46
N LEU A 26 7.89 10.62 -5.34
CA LEU A 26 8.66 10.22 -4.16
C LEU A 26 7.82 10.09 -2.87
N ASP A 27 6.50 10.03 -3.02
CA ASP A 27 5.55 9.73 -1.94
C ASP A 27 4.97 8.33 -2.10
N HIS A 28 4.25 7.86 -1.07
CA HIS A 28 3.49 6.62 -1.15
C HIS A 28 2.51 6.64 -2.33
N TYR A 29 2.42 5.50 -3.02
CA TYR A 29 1.50 5.35 -4.14
C TYR A 29 0.07 5.79 -3.78
N THR A 30 -0.55 6.57 -4.66
CA THR A 30 -1.96 6.97 -4.55
C THR A 30 -2.67 6.59 -5.85
N ASN A 31 -3.71 5.75 -5.74
CA ASN A 31 -4.39 5.15 -6.89
C ASN A 31 -3.41 4.63 -7.97
N PRO A 32 -2.53 3.67 -7.64
CA PRO A 32 -1.45 3.27 -8.53
C PRO A 32 -1.96 2.53 -9.77
N LYS A 33 -1.44 2.89 -10.93
CA LYS A 33 -1.72 2.32 -12.24
C LYS A 33 -0.50 1.59 -12.77
N THR A 34 -0.73 0.44 -13.41
CA THR A 34 0.33 -0.42 -13.95
C THR A 34 0.38 -0.28 -15.46
N LEU A 35 1.53 0.14 -15.98
CA LEU A 35 1.77 0.20 -17.42
C LEU A 35 2.02 -1.23 -17.99
N PRO A 36 1.91 -1.44 -19.31
CA PRO A 36 2.21 -2.74 -19.94
C PRO A 36 3.62 -3.27 -19.67
N CYS A 37 4.59 -2.39 -19.37
CA CYS A 37 5.93 -2.75 -18.93
C CYS A 37 6.02 -3.20 -17.46
N LEU A 38 4.87 -3.38 -16.78
CA LEU A 38 4.72 -3.81 -15.38
C LEU A 38 5.27 -2.86 -14.31
N HIS A 39 5.61 -1.63 -14.68
CA HIS A 39 5.92 -0.58 -13.71
C HIS A 39 4.67 0.18 -13.31
N SER A 40 4.56 0.49 -12.02
CA SER A 40 3.42 1.21 -11.46
C SER A 40 3.78 2.63 -11.04
N PHE A 41 2.84 3.55 -11.21
CA PHE A 41 2.93 4.98 -10.89
C PHE A 41 1.58 5.46 -10.33
N CYS A 42 1.55 6.54 -9.56
CA CYS A 42 0.28 7.15 -9.20
C CYS A 42 -0.48 7.61 -10.46
N GLU A 43 -1.81 7.54 -10.47
CA GLU A 43 -2.63 8.03 -11.60
C GLU A 43 -2.27 9.48 -11.95
N HIS A 44 -2.29 10.38 -10.96
CA HIS A 44 -1.92 11.79 -11.15
C HIS A 44 -0.47 12.00 -11.63
N CYS A 45 0.44 11.08 -11.30
CA CYS A 45 1.82 11.14 -11.79
C CYS A 45 1.90 10.81 -13.27
N LEU A 46 1.10 9.84 -13.75
CA LEU A 46 1.01 9.50 -15.18
C LEU A 46 0.35 10.61 -15.98
N GLU A 47 -0.69 11.25 -15.43
CA GLU A 47 -1.37 12.39 -16.06
C GLU A 47 -0.45 13.60 -16.24
N GLY A 48 0.54 13.77 -15.35
CA GLY A 48 1.53 14.83 -15.44
C GLY A 48 2.74 14.53 -16.33
N LEU A 49 2.83 13.34 -16.95
CA LEU A 49 3.96 13.00 -17.82
C LEU A 49 3.86 13.71 -19.19
N PRO A 50 5.00 14.05 -19.81
CA PRO A 50 4.99 14.54 -21.19
C PRO A 50 4.47 13.45 -22.13
N LEU A 51 3.66 13.88 -23.11
CA LEU A 51 3.06 13.02 -24.11
C LEU A 51 3.60 13.31 -25.50
N ASP A 52 3.92 12.26 -26.24
CA ASP A 52 4.28 12.32 -27.65
C ASP A 52 3.04 12.02 -28.51
N LYS A 53 2.72 12.87 -29.49
CA LYS A 53 1.61 12.63 -30.43
C LYS A 53 2.12 12.00 -31.73
N LYS A 54 1.57 10.85 -32.11
CA LYS A 54 1.85 10.18 -33.39
C LYS A 54 0.58 9.57 -33.97
N ASN A 55 0.26 9.90 -35.22
CA ASN A 55 -0.91 9.36 -35.93
C ASN A 55 -2.21 9.44 -35.10
N GLU A 56 -2.51 10.63 -34.56
CA GLU A 56 -3.67 10.89 -33.67
C GLU A 56 -3.68 10.14 -32.33
N THR A 57 -2.65 9.35 -32.01
CA THR A 57 -2.51 8.67 -30.71
C THR A 57 -1.47 9.37 -29.84
N TYR A 58 -1.73 9.49 -28.53
CA TYR A 58 -0.76 9.97 -27.56
C TYR A 58 0.02 8.81 -26.95
N TYR A 59 1.30 9.02 -26.68
CA TYR A 59 2.19 8.03 -26.07
C TYR A 59 2.87 8.64 -24.86
N LEU A 60 3.07 7.82 -23.83
CA LEU A 60 3.86 8.17 -22.66
C LEU A 60 5.07 7.24 -22.55
N SER A 61 6.21 7.80 -22.12
CA SER A 61 7.42 7.03 -21.83
C SER A 61 7.45 6.67 -20.34
N CYS A 62 7.58 5.38 -20.02
CA CYS A 62 7.76 4.92 -18.65
C CYS A 62 8.99 5.59 -17.99
N PRO A 63 8.85 6.26 -16.83
CA PRO A 63 9.97 6.87 -16.11
C PRO A 63 11.09 5.89 -15.71
N THR A 64 10.74 4.62 -15.47
CA THR A 64 11.67 3.59 -14.97
C THR A 64 12.43 2.90 -16.09
N CYS A 65 11.74 2.43 -17.13
CA CYS A 65 12.35 1.58 -18.18
C CYS A 65 12.29 2.18 -19.58
N ARG A 66 11.73 3.38 -19.74
CA ARG A 66 11.57 4.09 -21.03
C ARG A 66 10.72 3.36 -22.07
N HIS A 67 9.99 2.32 -21.67
CA HIS A 67 9.00 1.67 -22.54
C HIS A 67 7.88 2.65 -22.90
N CYS A 68 7.60 2.80 -24.20
CA CYS A 68 6.55 3.67 -24.69
C CYS A 68 5.21 2.95 -24.67
N THR A 69 4.22 3.56 -24.03
CA THR A 69 2.87 3.03 -23.93
C THR A 69 1.91 3.99 -24.61
N GLY A 70 1.03 3.47 -25.47
CA GLY A 70 -0.08 4.26 -26.00
C GLY A 70 -1.04 4.63 -24.87
N LEU A 71 -1.40 5.90 -24.78
CA LEU A 71 -2.37 6.38 -23.81
C LEU A 71 -3.79 5.96 -24.28
N PRO A 72 -4.57 5.28 -23.42
CA PRO A 72 -5.98 4.99 -23.71
C PRO A 72 -6.79 6.27 -23.95
N GLU A 73 -7.89 6.17 -24.69
CA GLU A 73 -8.75 7.33 -24.96
C GLU A 73 -9.34 7.94 -23.68
N GLU A 74 -9.59 7.10 -22.68
CA GLU A 74 -10.09 7.50 -21.36
C GLU A 74 -8.97 8.02 -20.42
N GLY A 75 -7.74 8.12 -20.93
CA GLY A 75 -6.58 8.65 -20.23
C GLY A 75 -5.86 7.63 -19.33
N ALA A 76 -4.96 8.14 -18.48
CA ALA A 76 -4.10 7.29 -17.64
C ALA A 76 -4.88 6.49 -16.58
N GLY A 77 -6.08 6.94 -16.22
CA GLY A 77 -6.97 6.23 -15.30
C GLY A 77 -7.43 4.86 -15.81
N ALA A 78 -7.41 4.63 -17.13
CA ALA A 78 -7.85 3.38 -17.74
C ALA A 78 -6.84 2.23 -17.58
N PHE A 79 -5.59 2.53 -17.17
CA PHE A 79 -4.62 1.48 -16.89
C PHE A 79 -5.04 0.63 -15.67
N PRO A 80 -4.64 -0.66 -15.63
CA PRO A 80 -4.96 -1.54 -14.52
C PRO A 80 -4.45 -1.00 -13.17
N VAL A 81 -5.28 -1.10 -12.14
CA VAL A 81 -4.87 -0.77 -10.76
C VAL A 81 -3.84 -1.79 -10.27
N ALA A 82 -2.78 -1.30 -9.63
CA ALA A 82 -1.76 -2.15 -9.02
C ALA A 82 -2.26 -2.74 -7.69
N PHE A 83 -3.09 -3.79 -7.75
CA PHE A 83 -3.68 -4.43 -6.57
C PHE A 83 -2.63 -4.91 -5.56
N THR A 84 -1.50 -5.43 -6.03
CA THR A 84 -0.38 -5.88 -5.18
C THR A 84 0.17 -4.75 -4.30
N LEU A 85 0.27 -3.52 -4.82
CA LEU A 85 0.71 -2.36 -4.05
C LEU A 85 -0.31 -1.97 -2.96
N ASN A 86 -1.61 -2.11 -3.22
CA ASN A 86 -2.62 -1.82 -2.21
C ASN A 86 -2.55 -2.83 -1.05
N ASN A 87 -2.38 -4.12 -1.36
CA ASN A 87 -2.20 -5.15 -0.34
C ASN A 87 -0.91 -4.93 0.47
N LEU A 88 0.19 -4.56 -0.19
CA LEU A 88 1.45 -4.26 0.50
C LEU A 88 1.34 -3.03 1.41
N LYS A 89 0.56 -2.00 1.04
CA LYS A 89 0.29 -0.86 1.93
C LYS A 89 -0.46 -1.26 3.17
N GLU A 90 -1.43 -2.16 3.05
CA GLU A 90 -2.17 -2.67 4.19
C GLU A 90 -1.23 -3.41 5.15
N ILE A 91 -0.37 -4.28 4.62
CA ILE A 91 0.66 -4.97 5.41
C ILE A 91 1.62 -3.99 6.07
N TYR A 92 2.13 -2.99 5.33
CA TYR A 92 3.01 -1.95 5.88
C TYR A 92 2.33 -1.17 7.01
N SER A 93 1.05 -0.81 6.84
CA SER A 93 0.24 -0.15 7.86
C SER A 93 0.14 -1.00 9.12
N LEU A 94 -0.17 -2.30 8.98
CA LEU A 94 -0.21 -3.25 10.10
C LEU A 94 1.15 -3.37 10.79
N MET A 95 2.24 -3.53 10.04
CA MET A 95 3.60 -3.63 10.59
C MET A 95 4.00 -2.36 11.34
N LYS A 96 3.64 -1.19 10.83
CA LYS A 96 3.88 0.10 11.49
C LYS A 96 3.08 0.21 12.80
N LYS A 97 1.82 -0.21 12.79
CA LYS A 97 0.98 -0.27 14.00
C LYS A 97 1.54 -1.21 15.07
N VAL A 98 2.14 -2.33 14.67
CA VAL A 98 2.83 -3.25 15.60
C VAL A 98 4.15 -2.68 16.11
N ALA A 99 4.89 -1.95 15.28
CA ALA A 99 6.17 -1.36 15.67
C ALA A 99 6.01 -0.17 16.64
N ASP A 100 4.92 0.59 16.54
CA ASP A 100 4.55 1.67 17.47
C ASP A 100 3.06 1.57 17.87
N PRO A 101 2.73 0.69 18.83
CA PRO A 101 1.35 0.45 19.22
C PRO A 101 0.67 1.67 19.87
N GLN A 102 1.43 2.63 20.40
CA GLN A 102 0.88 3.79 21.11
C GLN A 102 0.21 4.82 20.18
N GLN A 103 0.42 4.71 18.86
CA GLN A 103 -0.11 5.64 17.86
C GLN A 103 -1.16 5.01 16.93
N VAL A 104 -1.73 3.87 17.32
CA VAL A 104 -2.73 3.18 16.50
C VAL A 104 -4.12 3.77 16.75
N THR A 105 -4.77 4.26 15.69
CA THR A 105 -6.17 4.72 15.74
C THR A 105 -7.15 3.56 15.57
N CYS A 106 -8.39 3.76 16.02
CA CYS A 106 -9.48 2.80 15.86
C CYS A 106 -9.91 2.67 14.40
N ASP A 107 -9.88 1.47 13.84
CA ASP A 107 -10.26 1.19 12.44
C ASP A 107 -11.76 1.36 12.19
N ASN A 108 -12.58 1.35 13.26
CA ASN A 108 -14.04 1.45 13.14
C ASN A 108 -14.56 2.89 13.20
N CYS A 109 -13.99 3.74 14.08
CA CYS A 109 -14.48 5.11 14.27
C CYS A 109 -13.49 6.19 13.82
N ALA A 110 -12.20 5.86 13.63
CA ALA A 110 -11.12 6.77 13.26
C ALA A 110 -10.90 7.99 14.19
N THR A 111 -11.64 8.11 15.29
CA THR A 111 -11.63 9.28 16.19
C THR A 111 -10.88 9.06 17.51
N ALA A 112 -10.66 7.80 17.90
CA ALA A 112 -10.04 7.44 19.18
C ALA A 112 -8.86 6.50 18.98
N ASN A 113 -7.97 6.45 19.96
CA ASN A 113 -6.87 5.49 19.98
C ASN A 113 -7.40 4.08 20.21
N SER A 114 -6.78 3.12 19.54
CA SER A 114 -7.03 1.71 19.73
C SER A 114 -6.46 1.23 21.05
N THR A 115 -7.16 0.26 21.64
CA THR A 115 -6.76 -0.38 22.90
C THR A 115 -6.60 -1.89 22.75
N VAL A 116 -7.23 -2.46 21.73
CA VAL A 116 -7.33 -3.90 21.49
C VAL A 116 -7.24 -4.18 20.00
N TYR A 117 -6.60 -5.29 19.64
CA TYR A 117 -6.64 -5.89 18.31
C TYR A 117 -7.53 -7.14 18.34
N CYS A 118 -8.45 -7.24 17.38
CA CYS A 118 -9.31 -8.41 17.17
C CYS A 118 -8.73 -9.27 16.05
N LYS A 119 -8.28 -10.49 16.38
CA LYS A 119 -7.59 -11.37 15.41
C LYS A 119 -8.51 -11.88 14.31
N ASP A 120 -9.76 -12.20 14.65
CA ASP A 120 -10.75 -12.71 13.70
C ASP A 120 -11.24 -11.63 12.73
N CYS A 121 -11.30 -10.37 13.18
CA CYS A 121 -11.69 -9.25 12.33
C CYS A 121 -10.51 -8.58 11.62
N ILE A 122 -9.27 -8.87 12.05
CA ILE A 122 -8.06 -8.18 11.61
C ILE A 122 -8.22 -6.65 11.76
N LYS A 123 -8.68 -6.21 12.94
CA LYS A 123 -8.98 -4.79 13.21
C LYS A 123 -8.53 -4.34 14.59
N PHE A 124 -8.02 -3.11 14.65
CA PHE A 124 -7.71 -2.39 15.88
C PHE A 124 -8.91 -1.54 16.31
N MET A 125 -9.28 -1.63 17.60
CA MET A 125 -10.51 -1.02 18.12
C MET A 125 -10.25 -0.29 19.45
N CYS A 126 -10.93 0.85 19.63
CA CYS A 126 -11.00 1.54 20.91
C CYS A 126 -11.94 0.82 21.90
N SER A 127 -11.91 1.25 23.16
CA SER A 127 -12.73 0.71 24.26
C SER A 127 -14.23 0.68 23.95
N ASP A 128 -14.74 1.72 23.29
CA ASP A 128 -16.18 1.83 23.00
C ASP A 128 -16.59 0.90 21.86
N CYS A 129 -15.78 0.85 20.80
CA CYS A 129 -16.01 -0.03 19.67
C CYS A 129 -15.92 -1.49 20.09
N ILE A 130 -14.96 -1.88 20.94
CA ILE A 130 -14.89 -3.26 21.42
C ILE A 130 -16.06 -3.61 22.36
N SER A 131 -16.53 -2.64 23.15
CA SER A 131 -17.70 -2.83 24.00
C SER A 131 -18.96 -3.10 23.18
N MET A 132 -19.09 -2.53 21.98
CA MET A 132 -20.17 -2.86 21.05
C MET A 132 -19.92 -4.17 20.31
N HIS A 133 -18.67 -4.39 19.88
CA HIS A 133 -18.23 -5.60 19.18
C HIS A 133 -18.62 -6.87 19.93
N LYS A 134 -18.34 -6.93 21.24
CA LYS A 134 -18.65 -8.08 22.10
C LYS A 134 -20.14 -8.32 22.35
N LYS A 135 -21.00 -7.30 22.14
CA LYS A 135 -22.45 -7.42 22.39
C LYS A 135 -23.18 -8.20 21.31
N TRP A 136 -22.60 -8.26 20.10
CA TRP A 136 -23.19 -8.99 18.99
C TRP A 136 -22.81 -10.47 19.12
N SER A 137 -23.80 -11.35 19.01
CA SER A 137 -23.63 -12.81 19.17
C SER A 137 -22.48 -13.33 18.29
N ASP A 138 -22.43 -12.85 17.06
CA ASP A 138 -21.50 -13.31 16.02
C ASP A 138 -20.03 -13.01 16.37
N PHE A 139 -19.80 -12.01 17.22
CA PHE A 139 -18.48 -11.47 17.55
C PHE A 139 -18.08 -11.68 19.01
N SER A 140 -19.00 -12.20 19.82
CA SER A 140 -18.84 -12.38 21.27
C SER A 140 -17.65 -13.27 21.65
N ASN A 141 -17.27 -14.21 20.78
CA ASN A 141 -16.19 -15.17 21.00
C ASN A 141 -14.91 -14.85 20.20
N HIS A 142 -14.80 -13.68 19.57
CA HIS A 142 -13.59 -13.30 18.85
C HIS A 142 -12.39 -13.18 19.80
N GLN A 143 -11.23 -13.55 19.30
CA GLN A 143 -9.95 -13.46 19.99
C GLN A 143 -9.45 -12.02 20.00
N LEU A 144 -9.21 -11.51 21.19
CA LEU A 144 -8.79 -10.15 21.45
C LEU A 144 -7.42 -10.13 22.10
N THR A 145 -6.57 -9.21 21.68
CA THR A 145 -5.22 -9.04 22.21
C THR A 145 -5.02 -7.57 22.59
N SER A 146 -4.46 -7.32 23.77
CA SER A 146 -4.08 -5.97 24.18
C SER A 146 -3.05 -5.42 23.21
N LEU A 147 -3.11 -4.11 22.92
CA LEU A 147 -2.22 -3.49 21.94
C LEU A 147 -0.73 -3.62 22.32
N ASP A 148 -0.41 -3.66 23.62
CA ASP A 148 0.95 -3.87 24.14
C ASP A 148 1.49 -5.28 23.90
N GLU A 149 0.61 -6.24 23.58
CA GLU A 149 0.93 -7.66 23.39
C GLU A 149 0.85 -8.09 21.91
N VAL A 150 0.46 -7.18 21.00
CA VAL A 150 0.35 -7.50 19.57
C VAL A 150 1.73 -7.71 18.98
N THR A 151 1.89 -8.84 18.28
CA THR A 151 3.11 -9.20 17.58
C THR A 151 2.90 -9.22 16.07
N ALA A 152 3.99 -9.24 15.29
CA ALA A 152 3.90 -9.38 13.84
C ALA A 152 3.17 -10.67 13.43
N SER A 153 3.26 -11.75 14.21
CA SER A 153 2.52 -13.00 13.96
C SER A 153 1.01 -12.85 14.08
N ASP A 154 0.52 -11.90 14.87
CA ASP A 154 -0.93 -11.68 15.03
C ASP A 154 -1.56 -10.97 13.82
N VAL A 155 -0.73 -10.28 13.02
CA VAL A 155 -1.18 -9.48 11.85
C VAL A 155 -0.73 -10.06 10.50
N SER A 156 0.22 -11.00 10.48
CA SER A 156 0.92 -11.47 9.27
C SER A 156 0.32 -12.75 8.65
N SER A 157 -1.00 -12.93 8.61
CA SER A 157 -1.63 -14.11 7.96
C SER A 157 -1.45 -14.18 6.42
N THR A 158 -0.43 -13.57 5.85
CA THR A 158 -0.15 -13.46 4.41
C THR A 158 0.78 -14.58 3.91
N SER A 159 0.32 -15.82 4.03
CA SER A 159 1.06 -17.01 3.59
C SER A 159 1.06 -17.26 2.07
N GLN A 160 0.58 -16.35 1.22
CA GLN A 160 0.22 -16.71 -0.18
C GLN A 160 0.67 -15.79 -1.33
N LEU A 161 1.36 -14.67 -1.14
CA LEU A 161 1.42 -13.64 -2.22
C LEU A 161 2.78 -13.39 -2.91
N LEU A 162 3.79 -14.24 -2.74
CA LEU A 162 5.08 -14.05 -3.42
C LEU A 162 5.40 -15.23 -4.35
N ALA A 163 4.78 -15.23 -5.53
CA ALA A 163 5.27 -15.98 -6.69
C ALA A 163 5.66 -14.98 -7.80
N PRO A 164 6.94 -14.94 -8.24
CA PRO A 164 7.35 -14.03 -9.30
C PRO A 164 6.84 -14.53 -10.67
N ALA A 165 6.08 -13.69 -11.37
CA ALA A 165 5.75 -13.88 -12.78
C ALA A 165 6.97 -13.49 -13.65
N LYS A 166 7.25 -14.34 -14.64
CA LYS A 166 8.44 -14.31 -15.49
C LYS A 166 8.44 -13.10 -16.42
N GLN A 167 9.61 -12.49 -16.58
CA GLN A 167 9.88 -11.38 -17.49
C GLN A 167 9.75 -11.82 -18.96
N GLU A 168 9.07 -11.03 -19.77
CA GLU A 168 9.26 -11.03 -21.23
C GLU A 168 9.80 -9.68 -21.71
N VAL A 169 10.59 -9.77 -22.78
CA VAL A 169 11.65 -8.86 -23.22
C VAL A 169 11.12 -7.51 -23.74
N PRO A 170 11.77 -6.36 -23.47
CA PRO A 170 11.31 -5.07 -23.99
C PRO A 170 11.65 -4.92 -25.47
N LEU A 171 10.65 -4.52 -26.27
CA LEU A 171 10.88 -3.90 -27.58
C LEU A 171 11.49 -2.51 -27.35
N ILE A 172 12.75 -2.37 -27.76
CA ILE A 172 13.50 -1.11 -27.76
C ILE A 172 13.08 -0.35 -29.01
N CYS A 173 12.70 0.92 -28.88
CA CYS A 173 12.41 1.75 -30.03
C CYS A 173 13.71 2.32 -30.62
N PRO A 174 13.85 2.41 -31.96
CA PRO A 174 14.95 3.12 -32.58
C PRO A 174 14.79 4.61 -32.34
N ILE A 175 15.82 5.21 -31.77
CA ILE A 175 16.01 6.66 -31.77
C ILE A 175 16.26 7.04 -33.22
N GLN A 176 15.35 7.76 -33.89
CA GLN A 176 15.60 8.68 -35.02
C GLN A 176 14.45 9.68 -35.16
#